data_AF-A0A7G1IF41-F1
#
_entry.id   AF-A0A7G1IF41-F1
#
_cell.length_a   1.000
_cell.length_b   1.000
_cell.length_c   1.000
_cell.angle_alpha   90.00
_cell.angle_beta   90.00
_cell.angle_gamma   90.00
#
_symmetry.space_group_name_H-M   'P 1'
#
loop_
_entity.id
_entity.type
_entity.pdbx_description
1 polymer ?
#
loop_
_entity_poly.entity_id
_entity_poly.type
_entity_poly.pdbx_seq_one_letter_code
_entity_poly.pdbx_strand_id
1 'polypeptide(L)'
;MGASTPFQFFSSHPEPELARATAEGRKSEFAEHGWDAGEIPDPQDPQTFQRSKLNWDEVHAGEHALVHRFYRDLIALRHDDPDMADPWLGRLTVDYDEDQRWIIVCRNRLRIACNLGAESVQVPVTGEVVLAWGEPAVDADHTALEGHSVAILRCG
;
A
#
# COMPACT_ATOMS: atom_id res chain seq x y z
N MET A 1 -2.71 -7.59 0.82
CA MET A 1 -3.87 -7.47 1.74
C MET A 1 -4.60 -6.17 1.41
N GLY A 2 -5.92 -6.20 1.28
CA GLY A 2 -6.73 -5.09 0.74
C GLY A 2 -8.05 -5.62 0.18
N ALA A 3 -8.78 -4.81 -0.61
CA ALA A 3 -9.98 -5.30 -1.30
C ALA A 3 -9.65 -6.53 -2.17
N SER A 4 -10.49 -7.56 -2.14
CA SER A 4 -10.27 -8.80 -2.90
C SER A 4 -10.67 -8.67 -4.37
N THR A 5 -11.55 -7.71 -4.68
CA THR A 5 -12.05 -7.52 -6.03
C THR A 5 -11.04 -6.79 -6.92
N PRO A 6 -10.83 -7.27 -8.17
CA PRO A 6 -9.94 -6.57 -9.10
C PRO A 6 -10.55 -5.24 -9.52
N PHE A 7 -9.73 -4.30 -9.98
CA PHE A 7 -10.22 -3.13 -10.69
C PHE A 7 -9.91 -3.26 -12.18
N GLN A 8 -10.88 -3.78 -12.94
CA GLN A 8 -10.73 -4.06 -14.37
C GLN A 8 -11.08 -2.81 -15.19
N PHE A 9 -10.54 -2.71 -16.41
CA PHE A 9 -10.99 -1.71 -17.36
C PHE A 9 -12.32 -2.16 -17.98
N PHE A 10 -13.37 -1.35 -17.85
CA PHE A 10 -14.69 -1.58 -18.43
C PHE A 10 -15.21 -0.33 -19.14
N SER A 11 -16.08 -0.53 -20.12
CA SER A 11 -16.67 0.47 -21.00
C SER A 11 -18.10 0.07 -21.37
N SER A 12 -18.85 0.98 -22.00
CA SER A 12 -20.23 0.71 -22.43
C SER A 12 -20.57 1.47 -23.71
N HIS A 13 -19.69 1.40 -24.72
CA HIS A 13 -19.94 2.07 -26.00
C HIS A 13 -21.15 1.45 -26.70
N PRO A 14 -22.17 2.24 -27.07
CA PRO A 14 -23.33 1.74 -27.79
C PRO A 14 -23.02 1.45 -29.27
N GLU A 15 -22.01 2.10 -29.85
CA GLU A 15 -21.56 1.86 -31.22
C GLU A 15 -20.68 0.58 -31.30
N PRO A 16 -21.07 -0.46 -32.07
CA PRO A 16 -20.33 -1.72 -32.13
C PRO A 16 -18.89 -1.57 -32.66
N GLU A 17 -18.65 -0.64 -33.57
CA GLU A 17 -17.32 -0.39 -34.13
C GLU A 17 -16.37 0.18 -33.07
N LEU A 18 -16.87 1.10 -32.24
CA LEU A 18 -16.10 1.68 -31.14
C LEU A 18 -15.88 0.64 -30.03
N ALA A 19 -16.89 -0.18 -29.73
CA ALA A 19 -16.78 -1.29 -28.80
C ALA A 19 -15.67 -2.27 -29.19
N ARG A 20 -15.64 -2.66 -30.47
CA ARG A 20 -14.65 -3.57 -31.02
C ARG A 20 -13.24 -2.93 -31.02
N ALA A 21 -13.13 -1.68 -31.45
CA ALA A 21 -11.86 -0.96 -31.46
C ALA A 21 -11.26 -0.84 -30.05
N THR A 22 -12.07 -0.54 -29.03
CA THR A 22 -11.64 -0.49 -27.63
C THR A 22 -11.15 -1.85 -27.14
N ALA A 23 -11.87 -2.94 -27.45
CA ALA A 23 -11.46 -4.28 -27.05
C ALA A 23 -10.17 -4.75 -27.74
N GLU A 24 -10.04 -4.54 -29.05
CA GLU A 24 -8.85 -4.90 -29.83
C GLU A 24 -7.63 -4.07 -29.43
N GLY A 25 -7.81 -2.76 -29.21
CA GLY A 25 -6.75 -1.87 -28.73
C GLY A 25 -6.22 -2.29 -27.37
N ARG A 26 -7.12 -2.60 -26.42
CA ARG A 26 -6.73 -3.05 -25.08
C ARG A 26 -5.98 -4.39 -25.11
N LYS A 27 -6.43 -5.34 -25.93
CA LYS A 27 -5.75 -6.64 -26.08
C LYS A 27 -4.34 -6.49 -26.64
N SER A 28 -4.17 -5.57 -27.59
CA SER A 28 -2.87 -5.30 -28.22
C SER A 28 -1.89 -4.65 -27.23
N GLU A 29 -2.34 -3.63 -26.48
CA GLU A 29 -1.53 -2.93 -25.46
C GLU A 29 -1.01 -3.91 -24.38
N PHE A 30 -1.86 -4.80 -23.89
CA PHE A 30 -1.45 -5.75 -22.84
C PHE A 30 -0.61 -6.92 -23.37
N ALA A 31 -0.81 -7.34 -24.62
CA ALA A 31 0.06 -8.34 -25.24
C ALA A 31 1.50 -7.82 -25.38
N GLU A 32 1.69 -6.52 -25.65
CA GLU A 32 3.02 -5.88 -25.64
C GLU A 32 3.68 -5.90 -24.25
N HIS A 33 2.88 -5.95 -23.18
CA HIS A 33 3.34 -6.08 -21.80
C HIS A 33 3.51 -7.54 -21.33
N GLY A 34 3.39 -8.53 -22.23
CA GLY A 34 3.63 -9.94 -21.92
C GLY A 34 2.47 -10.66 -21.23
N TRP A 35 1.27 -10.08 -21.25
CA TRP A 35 0.07 -10.72 -20.72
C TRP A 35 -0.56 -11.64 -21.77
N ASP A 36 -1.13 -12.77 -21.35
CA ASP A 36 -1.90 -13.63 -22.24
C ASP A 36 -3.19 -12.91 -22.64
N ALA A 37 -3.38 -12.73 -23.96
CA ALA A 37 -4.56 -12.09 -24.52
C ALA A 37 -5.87 -12.80 -24.15
N GLY A 38 -5.82 -14.09 -23.82
CA GLY A 38 -6.96 -14.88 -23.33
C GLY A 38 -7.39 -14.54 -21.90
N GLU A 39 -6.50 -13.96 -21.10
CA GLU A 39 -6.78 -13.57 -19.71
C GLU A 39 -7.33 -12.14 -19.59
N ILE A 40 -7.31 -11.36 -20.68
CA ILE A 40 -7.77 -9.98 -20.70
C ILE A 40 -9.31 -9.96 -20.74
N PRO A 41 -9.98 -9.46 -19.69
CA PRO A 41 -11.43 -9.33 -19.68
C PRO A 41 -11.89 -8.40 -20.80
N ASP A 42 -12.98 -8.76 -21.48
CA ASP A 42 -13.61 -7.87 -22.45
C ASP A 42 -14.14 -6.61 -21.73
N PRO A 43 -13.69 -5.40 -22.09
CA PRO A 43 -14.18 -4.19 -21.45
C PRO A 43 -15.66 -3.92 -21.70
N GLN A 44 -16.29 -4.51 -22.71
CA GLN A 44 -17.72 -4.36 -23.01
C GLN A 44 -18.60 -5.43 -22.36
N ASP A 45 -18.01 -6.49 -21.80
CA ASP A 45 -18.77 -7.49 -21.02
C ASP A 45 -19.24 -6.84 -19.70
N PRO A 46 -20.56 -6.78 -19.43
CA PRO A 46 -21.08 -6.26 -18.18
C PRO A 46 -20.47 -6.92 -16.94
N GLN A 47 -20.02 -8.18 -17.03
CA GLN A 47 -19.37 -8.87 -15.92
C GLN A 47 -18.01 -8.28 -15.56
N THR A 48 -17.31 -7.62 -16.48
CA THR A 48 -16.06 -6.90 -16.20
C THR A 48 -16.31 -5.73 -15.24
N PHE A 49 -17.42 -5.03 -15.42
CA PHE A 49 -17.90 -4.04 -14.45
C PHE A 49 -18.35 -4.69 -13.13
N GLN A 50 -19.16 -5.75 -13.19
CA GLN A 50 -19.68 -6.38 -11.95
C GLN A 50 -18.56 -6.93 -11.06
N ARG A 51 -17.55 -7.61 -11.62
CA ARG A 51 -16.38 -8.11 -10.88
C ARG A 51 -15.52 -7.00 -10.29
N SER A 52 -15.62 -5.77 -10.82
CA SER A 52 -14.89 -4.61 -10.33
C SER A 52 -15.62 -3.82 -9.24
N LYS A 53 -16.82 -4.25 -8.84
CA LYS A 53 -17.52 -3.65 -7.70
C LYS A 53 -16.85 -4.08 -6.40
N LEU A 54 -16.86 -3.19 -5.41
CA LEU A 54 -16.39 -3.51 -4.08
C LEU A 54 -17.32 -4.53 -3.41
N ASN A 55 -16.72 -5.53 -2.78
CA ASN A 55 -17.41 -6.40 -1.85
C ASN A 55 -17.35 -5.78 -0.44
N TRP A 56 -18.38 -5.05 -0.05
CA TRP A 56 -18.39 -4.35 1.25
C TRP A 56 -18.47 -5.28 2.46
N ASP A 57 -18.93 -6.51 2.27
CA ASP A 57 -19.07 -7.49 3.35
C ASP A 57 -17.70 -7.96 3.89
N GLU A 58 -16.63 -7.79 3.11
CA GLU A 58 -15.29 -8.22 3.52
C GLU A 58 -14.58 -7.23 4.44
N VAL A 59 -14.99 -5.96 4.49
CA VAL A 59 -14.27 -4.86 5.19
C VAL A 59 -14.02 -5.15 6.68
N HIS A 60 -14.91 -5.90 7.32
CA HIS A 60 -14.84 -6.22 8.75
C HIS A 60 -14.44 -7.68 9.04
N ALA A 61 -14.03 -8.44 8.02
CA ALA A 61 -13.66 -9.84 8.14
C ALA A 61 -12.14 -10.06 8.05
N GLY A 62 -11.60 -10.95 8.90
CA GLY A 62 -10.22 -11.46 8.81
C GLY A 62 -9.15 -10.38 8.63
N GLU A 63 -8.28 -10.59 7.64
CA GLU A 63 -7.17 -9.68 7.30
C GLU A 63 -7.64 -8.31 6.77
N HIS A 64 -8.79 -8.24 6.09
CA HIS A 64 -9.35 -6.97 5.62
C HIS A 64 -9.65 -6.03 6.79
N ALA A 65 -10.15 -6.57 7.90
CA ALA A 65 -10.41 -5.80 9.11
C ALA A 65 -9.12 -5.25 9.74
N LEU A 66 -8.02 -6.01 9.68
CA LEU A 66 -6.70 -5.57 10.16
C LEU A 66 -6.20 -4.39 9.32
N VAL A 67 -6.21 -4.52 7.99
CA VAL A 67 -5.81 -3.45 7.07
C VAL A 67 -6.70 -2.22 7.24
N HIS A 68 -8.02 -2.40 7.30
CA HIS A 68 -8.95 -1.29 7.45
C HIS A 68 -8.73 -0.52 8.77
N ARG A 69 -8.49 -1.21 9.89
CA ARG A 69 -8.14 -0.56 11.16
C ARG A 69 -6.82 0.20 11.04
N PHE A 70 -5.79 -0.42 10.50
CA PHE A 70 -4.48 0.21 10.34
C PHE A 70 -4.53 1.50 9.51
N TYR A 71 -5.29 1.50 8.40
CA TYR A 71 -5.51 2.70 7.60
C TYR A 71 -6.26 3.79 8.36
N ARG A 72 -7.27 3.43 9.18
CA ARG A 72 -7.97 4.40 10.03
C ARG A 72 -7.03 5.03 11.05
N ASP A 73 -6.19 4.22 11.69
CA ASP A 73 -5.23 4.69 12.69
C ASP A 73 -4.17 5.60 12.05
N LEU A 74 -3.69 5.26 10.85
CA LEU A 74 -2.78 6.13 10.06
C LEU A 74 -3.42 7.47 9.70
N ILE A 75 -4.68 7.47 9.27
CA ILE A 75 -5.40 8.71 8.92
C ILE A 75 -5.62 9.57 10.17
N ALA A 76 -6.01 8.95 11.29
CA ALA A 76 -6.19 9.65 12.56
C ALA A 76 -4.85 10.25 13.03
N LEU A 77 -3.77 9.47 13.02
CA LEU A 77 -2.43 9.95 13.37
C LEU A 77 -1.99 11.13 12.48
N ARG A 78 -2.24 11.05 11.16
CA ARG A 78 -1.93 12.13 10.22
C ARG A 78 -2.72 13.41 10.51
N HIS A 79 -3.95 13.29 10.99
CA HIS A 79 -4.82 14.41 11.29
C HIS A 79 -4.48 15.05 12.65
N ASP A 80 -4.24 14.23 13.67
CA ASP A 80 -4.14 14.67 15.06
C ASP A 80 -2.71 14.99 15.50
N ASP A 81 -1.68 14.45 14.82
CA ASP A 81 -0.28 14.71 15.15
C ASP A 81 0.35 15.80 14.25
N PRO A 82 0.77 16.94 14.82
CA PRO A 82 1.35 18.04 14.04
C PRO A 82 2.66 17.66 13.35
N ASP A 83 3.43 16.72 13.90
CA ASP A 83 4.68 16.28 13.28
C ASP A 83 4.41 15.43 12.03
N MET A 84 3.28 14.71 11.96
CA MET A 84 2.81 14.05 10.73
C MET A 84 2.15 15.01 9.74
N ALA A 85 1.46 16.04 10.24
CA ALA A 85 0.71 16.99 9.42
C ALA A 85 1.60 18.03 8.71
N ASP A 86 2.86 18.23 9.16
CA ASP A 86 3.78 19.25 8.63
C ASP A 86 4.03 19.12 7.11
N PRO A 87 3.50 20.00 6.25
CA PRO A 87 3.58 19.82 4.79
C PRO A 87 4.99 20.06 4.20
N TRP A 88 5.94 20.55 4.99
CA TRP A 88 7.23 21.01 4.49
C TRP A 88 8.27 19.89 4.38
N LEU A 89 8.48 19.38 3.17
CA LEU A 89 9.45 18.32 2.88
C LEU A 89 10.91 18.73 3.14
N GLY A 90 11.24 20.01 3.21
CA GLY A 90 12.61 20.49 3.42
C GLY A 90 13.23 20.13 4.79
N ARG A 91 12.43 19.63 5.73
CA ARG A 91 12.87 19.17 7.06
C ARG A 91 12.86 17.65 7.20
N LEU A 92 12.42 16.95 6.15
CA LEU A 92 12.39 15.51 6.10
C LEU A 92 13.77 14.99 5.71
N THR A 93 14.31 14.07 6.50
CA THR A 93 15.50 13.31 6.13
C THR A 93 15.15 11.84 5.97
N VAL A 94 15.94 11.14 5.16
CA VAL A 94 15.78 9.70 4.92
C VAL A 94 17.12 9.04 5.16
N ASP A 95 17.09 7.92 5.88
CA ASP A 95 18.22 7.00 6.00
C ASP A 95 17.76 5.61 5.55
N TYR A 96 18.65 4.82 4.97
CA TYR A 96 18.31 3.51 4.42
C TYR A 96 19.54 2.63 4.23
N ASP A 97 19.30 1.33 4.12
CA ASP A 97 20.28 0.34 3.70
C ASP A 97 19.65 -0.53 2.59
N GLU A 98 20.22 -0.49 1.38
CA GLU A 98 19.69 -1.23 0.24
C GLU A 98 19.87 -2.74 0.39
N ASP A 99 21.00 -3.17 0.96
CA ASP A 99 21.34 -4.59 1.15
C ASP A 99 20.45 -5.22 2.23
N GLN A 100 20.24 -4.50 3.33
CA GLN A 100 19.37 -4.92 4.43
C GLN A 100 17.89 -4.56 4.21
N ARG A 101 17.58 -3.81 3.14
CA ARG A 101 16.23 -3.43 2.70
C ARG A 101 15.37 -2.72 3.77
N TRP A 102 15.96 -1.81 4.54
CA TRP A 102 15.20 -0.94 5.45
C TRP A 102 15.30 0.52 5.06
N ILE A 103 14.28 1.30 5.42
CA ILE A 103 14.23 2.75 5.24
C ILE A 103 13.64 3.41 6.48
N ILE A 104 14.22 4.53 6.89
CA ILE A 104 13.73 5.41 7.95
C ILE A 104 13.40 6.76 7.32
N VAL A 105 12.16 7.20 7.46
CA VAL A 105 11.75 8.57 7.16
C VAL A 105 11.68 9.36 8.46
N CYS A 106 12.53 10.37 8.60
CA CYS A 106 12.60 11.24 9.76
C CYS A 106 11.78 12.51 9.52
N ARG A 107 10.79 12.77 10.37
CA ARG A 107 9.91 13.94 10.28
C ARG A 107 9.70 14.54 11.67
N ASN A 108 10.34 15.66 11.95
CA ASN A 108 10.36 16.27 13.27
C ASN A 108 10.75 15.22 14.35
N ARG A 109 9.86 14.92 15.30
CA ARG A 109 10.12 13.93 16.35
C ARG A 109 9.74 12.50 15.95
N LEU A 110 9.14 12.30 14.78
CA LEU A 110 8.72 11.00 14.32
C LEU A 110 9.76 10.35 13.43
N ARG A 111 9.84 9.03 13.52
CA ARG A 111 10.62 8.15 12.65
C ARG A 111 9.70 7.07 12.12
N ILE A 112 9.61 6.96 10.81
CA ILE A 112 8.83 5.92 10.14
C ILE A 112 9.83 4.90 9.62
N ALA A 113 9.98 3.78 10.30
CA ALA A 113 10.90 2.72 9.96
C ALA A 113 10.15 1.60 9.24
N CYS A 114 10.58 1.24 8.04
CA CYS A 114 9.98 0.16 7.25
C CYS A 114 11.03 -0.91 6.97
N ASN A 115 10.67 -2.17 7.19
CA ASN A 115 11.39 -3.30 6.65
C ASN A 115 10.73 -3.73 5.34
N LEU A 116 11.44 -3.54 4.23
CA LEU A 116 10.97 -3.91 2.90
C LEU A 116 11.38 -5.35 2.55
N GLY A 117 12.25 -5.99 3.33
CA GLY A 117 12.69 -7.37 3.18
C GLY A 117 11.71 -8.41 3.73
N ALA A 118 11.98 -9.68 3.44
CA ALA A 118 11.17 -10.81 3.92
C ALA A 118 11.60 -11.32 5.31
N GLU A 119 12.87 -11.08 5.68
CA GLU A 119 13.46 -11.50 6.95
C GLU A 119 13.44 -10.37 7.96
N SER A 120 13.57 -10.70 9.25
CA SER A 120 13.68 -9.69 10.30
C SER A 120 14.98 -8.89 10.19
N VAL A 121 14.92 -7.60 10.53
CA VAL A 121 16.05 -6.68 10.45
C VAL A 121 16.12 -5.77 11.68
N GLN A 122 17.33 -5.37 12.05
CA GLN A 122 17.58 -4.37 13.09
C GLN A 122 17.74 -3.01 12.44
N VAL A 123 16.81 -2.10 12.69
CA VAL A 123 16.85 -0.74 12.14
C VAL A 123 17.44 0.20 13.21
N PRO A 124 18.42 1.07 12.88
CA PRO A 124 19.13 1.92 13.86
C PRO A 124 18.29 3.12 14.30
N VAL A 125 17.16 2.84 14.95
CA VAL A 125 16.20 3.81 15.45
C VAL A 125 15.57 3.30 16.74
N THR A 126 15.35 4.20 17.68
CA THR A 126 14.67 3.90 18.95
C THR A 126 13.67 5.01 19.27
N GLY A 127 12.72 4.70 20.15
CA GLY A 127 11.67 5.62 20.57
C GLY A 127 10.43 4.90 21.09
N GLU A 128 9.41 5.68 21.42
CA GLU A 128 8.09 5.16 21.78
C GLU A 128 7.34 4.73 20.51
N VAL A 129 6.85 3.49 20.46
CA VAL A 129 6.02 3.01 19.34
C VAL A 129 4.66 3.71 19.39
N VAL A 130 4.38 4.53 18.38
CA VAL A 130 3.11 5.25 18.22
C VAL A 130 2.08 4.40 17.47
N LEU A 131 2.53 3.73 16.40
CA LEU A 131 1.70 2.86 15.56
C LEU A 131 2.61 1.88 14.82
N ALA A 132 2.18 0.63 14.65
CA ALA A 132 2.94 -0.37 13.93
C ALA A 132 2.04 -1.34 13.14
N TRP A 133 2.59 -1.86 12.06
CA TRP A 133 2.12 -3.07 11.38
C TRP A 133 3.20 -4.14 11.58
N GLY A 134 2.87 -5.20 12.32
CA GLY A 134 3.83 -6.16 12.87
C GLY A 134 4.10 -5.90 14.36
N GLU A 135 5.00 -6.67 14.95
CA GLU A 135 5.34 -6.59 16.37
C GLU A 135 6.79 -6.08 16.56
N PRO A 136 7.03 -4.75 16.51
CA PRO A 136 8.38 -4.21 16.66
C PRO A 136 8.91 -4.43 18.08
N ALA A 137 10.18 -4.83 18.19
CA ALA A 137 10.89 -4.90 19.48
C ALA A 137 11.93 -3.78 19.54
N VAL A 138 11.69 -2.78 20.38
CA VAL A 138 12.58 -1.62 20.56
C VAL A 138 13.59 -1.92 21.67
N ASP A 139 14.87 -1.69 21.40
CA ASP A 139 15.96 -1.71 22.38
C ASP A 139 16.63 -0.33 22.52
N ALA A 140 17.81 -0.29 23.16
CA ALA A 140 18.53 0.94 23.45
C ALA A 140 19.01 1.67 22.18
N ASP A 141 19.34 0.92 21.12
CA ASP A 141 20.03 1.44 19.93
C ASP A 141 19.25 1.14 18.63
N HIS A 142 18.40 0.12 18.62
CA HIS A 142 17.71 -0.39 17.44
C HIS A 142 16.23 -0.72 17.70
N THR A 143 15.51 -0.87 16.60
CA THR A 143 14.17 -1.48 16.57
C THR A 143 14.21 -2.69 15.64
N ALA A 144 13.92 -3.87 16.19
CA ALA A 144 13.75 -5.08 15.42
C ALA A 144 12.41 -5.03 14.69
N LEU A 145 12.42 -5.22 13.38
CA LEU A 145 11.24 -5.26 12.53
C LEU A 145 11.13 -6.63 11.85
N GLU A 146 9.94 -7.21 11.85
CA GLU A 146 9.62 -8.43 11.08
C GLU A 146 9.64 -8.12 9.57
N GLY A 147 9.64 -9.15 8.72
CA GLY A 147 9.55 -8.96 7.27
C GLY A 147 8.29 -8.21 6.85
N HIS A 148 8.41 -7.29 5.89
CA HIS A 148 7.29 -6.49 5.36
C HIS A 148 6.48 -5.75 6.45
N SER A 149 7.17 -5.20 7.45
CA SER A 149 6.58 -4.49 8.60
C SER A 149 6.95 -3.00 8.62
N VAL A 150 6.22 -2.22 9.43
CA VAL A 150 6.48 -0.79 9.65
C VAL A 150 6.23 -0.42 11.10
N ALA A 151 7.08 0.44 11.66
CA ALA A 151 6.89 1.08 12.96
C ALA A 151 7.03 2.60 12.83
N ILE A 152 6.08 3.33 13.41
CA ILE A 152 6.15 4.77 13.62
C ILE A 152 6.56 4.99 15.07
N LEU A 153 7.74 5.57 15.26
CA LEU A 153 8.37 5.81 16.55
C LEU A 153 8.42 7.30 16.84
N ARG A 154 8.21 7.68 18.09
CA ARG A 154 8.45 9.05 18.58
C ARG A 154 9.77 9.09 19.34
N CYS A 155 10.69 9.90 18.85
CA CYS A 155 11.96 10.18 19.52
C CYS A 155 11.79 11.33 20.55
N GLY A 156 12.47 11.15 21.69
CA GLY A 156 12.55 12.13 22.78
C GLY A 156 13.26 13.41 22.37
#